data_AF-A0A1J0AEL6-F1
#
_entry.id   AF-A0A1J0AEL6-F1
#
_cell.length_a   1.000
_cell.length_b   1.000
_cell.length_c   1.000
_cell.angle_alpha   90.00
_cell.angle_beta   90.00
_cell.angle_gamma   90.00
#
_symmetry.space_group_name_H-M   'P 1'
#
loop_
_entity.id
_entity.type
_entity.pdbx_description
1 polymer ?
#
loop_
_entity_poly.entity_id
_entity_poly.type
_entity_poly.pdbx_seq_one_letter_code
_entity_poly.pdbx_strand_id
1 'polypeptide(L)'
;MYLLIISGLAFLLGLILGQTLVRRGITWNMDLSRYQKQVYVILGLLVVTAIMLALIGRFHLTQGLPVWLLLIIGESPIFSLILGWTVVGVLVKLSLRQKPQGLIIVGLLSALLSWQIHRYWPIAHLVDSPSATREQVVLQSTPYSCSAASVATLARLYSQAPDLGEREVISLTATSRQGTTSLREWWALFRLGLHPQFHKNLTLDDLAKIDRPALLHVHEPVGGGQTILHAVVLLDIQPEKQTIIIGNPLYGRQEKSFSEMTNYWTKEAIFITPRPLYSNMTRVTNGNSAEPRAGDAPLRPLF
;
A
#
# COMPACT_ATOMS: atom_id res chain seq x y z
N MET A 1 -4.19 -4.28 -15.63
CA MET A 1 -4.01 -5.62 -16.26
C MET A 1 -3.93 -6.75 -15.23
N TYR A 2 -2.98 -6.73 -14.28
CA TYR A 2 -2.80 -7.84 -13.32
C TYR A 2 -4.06 -8.17 -12.48
N LEU A 3 -4.80 -7.17 -11.98
CA LEU A 3 -6.03 -7.39 -11.22
C LEU A 3 -7.10 -8.16 -12.01
N LEU A 4 -7.21 -7.93 -13.32
CA LEU A 4 -8.16 -8.63 -14.17
C LEU A 4 -7.76 -10.09 -14.36
N ILE A 5 -6.46 -10.35 -14.53
CA ILE A 5 -5.93 -11.72 -14.67
C ILE A 5 -6.19 -12.51 -13.39
N ILE A 6 -5.83 -11.95 -12.23
CA ILE A 6 -6.06 -12.61 -10.93
C ILE A 6 -7.55 -12.84 -10.68
N SER A 7 -8.39 -11.84 -10.96
CA SER A 7 -9.86 -11.98 -10.81
C SER A 7 -10.43 -13.05 -11.73
N GLY A 8 -9.95 -13.12 -12.98
CA GLY A 8 -10.35 -14.15 -13.94
C GLY A 8 -9.94 -15.55 -13.50
N LEU A 9 -8.70 -15.73 -13.01
CA LEU A 9 -8.23 -16.99 -12.46
C LEU A 9 -9.02 -17.43 -11.23
N ALA A 10 -9.30 -16.50 -10.31
CA ALA A 10 -10.12 -16.76 -9.13
C ALA A 10 -11.55 -17.17 -9.50
N PHE A 11 -12.16 -16.47 -10.47
CA PHE A 11 -13.47 -16.82 -11.00
C PHE A 11 -13.48 -18.23 -11.63
N LEU A 12 -12.48 -18.57 -12.45
CA LEU A 12 -12.33 -19.90 -13.04
C LEU A 12 -12.20 -20.99 -11.98
N LEU A 13 -11.39 -20.76 -10.94
CA LEU A 13 -11.28 -21.67 -9.80
C LEU A 13 -12.63 -21.87 -9.10
N GLY A 14 -13.38 -20.78 -8.92
CA GLY A 14 -14.74 -20.79 -8.42
C GLY A 14 -15.69 -21.64 -9.28
N LEU A 15 -15.62 -21.51 -10.60
CA LEU A 15 -16.41 -22.34 -11.53
C LEU A 15 -16.06 -23.83 -11.39
N ILE A 16 -14.78 -24.19 -11.27
CA ILE A 16 -14.33 -25.59 -11.11
C ILE A 16 -14.87 -26.16 -9.79
N LEU A 17 -14.76 -25.40 -8.71
CA LEU A 17 -15.27 -25.78 -7.39
C LEU A 17 -16.80 -25.92 -7.43
N GLY A 18 -17.50 -24.95 -8.00
CA GLY A 18 -18.96 -24.98 -8.18
C GLY A 18 -19.42 -26.18 -9.00
N GLN A 19 -18.71 -26.54 -10.07
CA GLN A 19 -19.00 -27.75 -10.86
C GLN A 19 -18.79 -29.03 -10.03
N THR A 20 -17.75 -29.07 -9.21
CA THR A 20 -17.50 -30.21 -8.30
C THR A 20 -18.62 -30.35 -7.26
N LEU A 21 -19.11 -29.23 -6.72
CA LEU A 21 -20.25 -29.20 -5.82
C LEU A 21 -21.51 -29.73 -6.52
N VAL A 22 -21.86 -29.21 -7.70
CA VAL A 22 -23.01 -29.67 -8.48
C VAL A 22 -22.95 -31.18 -8.77
N ARG A 23 -21.76 -31.71 -9.12
CA ARG A 23 -21.57 -33.16 -9.33
C ARG A 23 -21.85 -33.99 -8.08
N ARG A 24 -21.71 -33.42 -6.88
CA ARG A 24 -22.03 -34.07 -5.59
C ARG A 24 -23.51 -33.93 -5.19
N GLY A 25 -24.38 -33.45 -6.07
CA GLY A 25 -25.78 -33.13 -5.71
C GLY A 25 -25.95 -31.79 -4.97
N ILE A 26 -24.84 -31.05 -4.87
CA ILE A 26 -24.68 -29.62 -4.58
C ILE A 26 -25.67 -28.63 -5.19
N THR A 27 -26.86 -28.33 -4.65
CA THR A 27 -27.76 -27.36 -5.33
C THR A 27 -28.16 -26.15 -4.48
N TRP A 28 -28.59 -25.07 -5.15
CA TRP A 28 -29.04 -23.82 -4.53
C TRP A 28 -30.24 -24.04 -3.60
N ASN A 29 -31.20 -24.85 -4.03
CA ASN A 29 -32.38 -25.22 -3.25
C ASN A 29 -32.15 -26.41 -2.29
N MET A 30 -30.90 -26.78 -2.00
CA MET A 30 -30.70 -27.83 -1.01
C MET A 30 -31.32 -27.38 0.30
N ASP A 31 -32.16 -28.25 0.84
CA ASP A 31 -32.75 -28.06 2.15
C ASP A 31 -31.60 -27.87 3.13
N LEU A 32 -31.47 -26.62 3.62
CA LEU A 32 -30.45 -26.19 4.56
C LEU A 32 -30.42 -27.12 5.78
N SER A 33 -31.53 -27.81 6.07
CA SER A 33 -31.65 -28.86 7.07
C SER A 33 -30.58 -29.95 6.95
N ARG A 34 -30.23 -30.41 5.73
CA ARG A 34 -29.27 -31.52 5.52
C ARG A 34 -27.82 -31.11 5.80
N TYR A 35 -27.49 -29.83 5.61
CA TYR A 35 -26.15 -29.28 5.79
C TYR A 35 -26.07 -28.24 6.91
N GLN A 36 -27.11 -28.16 7.75
CA GLN A 36 -27.29 -27.10 8.73
C GLN A 36 -26.09 -26.97 9.66
N LYS A 37 -25.55 -28.12 10.11
CA LYS A 37 -24.34 -28.18 10.94
C LYS A 37 -23.13 -27.55 10.26
N GLN A 38 -22.90 -27.81 8.97
CA GLN A 38 -21.76 -27.27 8.24
C GLN A 38 -21.93 -25.76 8.00
N VAL A 39 -23.15 -25.33 7.67
CA VAL A 39 -23.47 -23.91 7.50
C VAL A 39 -23.28 -23.13 8.80
N TYR A 40 -23.73 -23.67 9.95
CA TYR A 40 -23.49 -23.04 11.24
C TYR A 40 -22.01 -23.01 11.63
N VAL A 41 -21.23 -24.03 11.29
CA VAL A 41 -19.78 -24.01 11.51
C VAL A 41 -19.12 -22.91 10.69
N ILE A 42 -19.47 -22.77 9.41
CA ILE A 42 -18.93 -21.71 8.54
C ILE A 42 -19.37 -20.33 9.05
N LEU A 43 -20.65 -20.15 9.37
CA LEU A 43 -21.17 -18.89 9.89
C LEU A 43 -20.54 -18.53 11.24
N GLY A 44 -20.41 -19.50 12.14
CA GLY A 44 -19.74 -19.35 13.43
C GLY A 44 -18.28 -18.94 13.25
N LEU A 45 -17.56 -19.57 12.33
CA LEU A 45 -16.18 -19.21 12.01
C LEU A 45 -16.07 -17.80 11.44
N LEU A 46 -17.00 -17.38 10.57
CA LEU A 46 -17.07 -16.01 10.05
C LEU A 46 -17.35 -15.00 11.16
N VAL A 47 -18.31 -15.28 12.07
CA VAL A 47 -18.62 -14.41 13.21
C VAL A 47 -17.45 -14.31 14.17
N VAL A 48 -16.81 -15.43 14.52
CA VAL A 48 -15.61 -15.43 15.37
C VAL A 48 -14.49 -14.63 14.70
N THR A 49 -14.28 -14.81 13.39
CA THR A 49 -13.28 -14.04 12.64
C THR A 49 -13.59 -12.54 12.67
N ALA A 50 -14.86 -12.16 12.44
CA ALA A 50 -15.29 -10.76 12.48
C ALA A 50 -15.12 -10.14 13.88
N ILE A 51 -15.49 -10.88 14.94
CA ILE A 51 -15.27 -10.46 16.33
C ILE A 51 -13.78 -10.31 16.61
N MET A 52 -12.95 -11.28 16.21
CA MET A 52 -11.49 -11.20 16.37
C MET A 52 -10.90 -9.99 15.66
N LEU A 53 -11.32 -9.70 14.42
CA LEU A 53 -10.88 -8.49 13.70
C LEU A 53 -11.35 -7.21 14.41
N ALA A 54 -12.59 -7.18 14.92
CA ALA A 54 -13.09 -6.04 15.69
C ALA A 54 -12.33 -5.85 17.00
N LEU A 55 -11.98 -6.93 17.70
CA LEU A 55 -11.16 -6.90 18.92
C LEU A 55 -9.73 -6.45 18.62
N ILE A 56 -9.12 -6.93 17.53
CA ILE A 56 -7.79 -6.48 17.09
C ILE A 56 -7.78 -4.98 16.84
N GLY A 57 -8.81 -4.44 16.18
CA GLY A 57 -8.98 -3.01 15.96
C GLY A 57 -9.19 -2.24 17.28
N ARG A 58 -10.12 -2.69 18.13
CA ARG A 58 -10.48 -2.00 19.39
C ARG A 58 -9.34 -1.95 20.39
N PHE A 59 -8.61 -3.06 20.54
CA PHE A 59 -7.53 -3.19 21.53
C PHE A 59 -6.15 -2.86 20.94
N HIS A 60 -6.09 -2.34 19.71
CA HIS A 60 -4.83 -2.02 19.04
C HIS A 60 -3.83 -3.20 19.05
N LEU A 61 -4.31 -4.44 18.99
CA LEU A 61 -3.47 -5.65 19.07
C LEU A 61 -2.51 -5.78 17.88
N THR A 62 -2.69 -4.97 16.85
CA THR A 62 -1.71 -4.76 15.76
C THR A 62 -0.37 -4.25 16.27
N GLN A 63 -0.28 -3.69 17.48
CA GLN A 63 0.98 -3.24 18.06
C GLN A 63 1.99 -4.40 18.23
N GLY A 64 1.53 -5.59 18.63
CA GLY A 64 2.38 -6.77 18.85
C GLY A 64 2.75 -7.56 17.59
N LEU A 65 2.16 -7.23 16.44
CA LEU A 65 2.48 -7.92 15.19
C LEU A 65 3.77 -7.36 14.56
N PRO A 66 4.61 -8.23 13.95
CA PRO A 66 5.75 -7.78 13.16
C PRO A 66 5.33 -6.83 12.04
N VAL A 67 6.14 -5.79 11.80
CA VAL A 67 5.85 -4.74 10.80
C VAL A 67 5.60 -5.32 9.40
N TRP A 68 6.40 -6.30 8.97
CA TRP A 68 6.25 -6.93 7.65
C TRP A 68 4.86 -7.56 7.48
N LEU A 69 4.29 -8.15 8.53
CA LEU A 69 2.97 -8.76 8.47
C LEU A 69 1.87 -7.70 8.36
N LEU A 70 2.01 -6.59 9.08
CA LEU A 70 1.09 -5.46 9.00
C LEU A 70 1.08 -4.83 7.60
N LEU A 71 2.26 -4.68 7.00
CA LEU A 71 2.40 -4.17 5.63
C LEU A 71 1.70 -5.11 4.62
N ILE A 72 1.82 -6.43 4.79
CA ILE A 72 1.11 -7.41 3.94
C ILE A 72 -0.41 -7.35 4.16
N ILE A 73 -0.87 -7.24 5.41
CA ILE A 73 -2.30 -7.10 5.72
C ILE A 73 -2.84 -5.80 5.11
N GLY A 74 -2.03 -4.75 5.01
CA GLY A 74 -2.37 -3.51 4.31
C GLY A 74 -2.70 -3.68 2.81
N GLU A 75 -2.23 -4.76 2.17
CA GLU A 75 -2.59 -5.15 0.79
C GLU A 75 -3.88 -6.01 0.71
N SER A 76 -4.69 -6.03 1.79
CA SER A 76 -6.00 -6.70 1.91
C SER A 76 -6.91 -6.66 0.65
N PRO A 77 -6.97 -5.57 -0.14
CA PRO A 77 -7.83 -5.51 -1.32
C PRO A 77 -7.65 -6.63 -2.35
N ILE A 78 -6.44 -7.15 -2.52
CA ILE A 78 -6.20 -8.22 -3.51
C ILE A 78 -6.84 -9.52 -3.03
N PHE A 79 -6.76 -9.81 -1.72
CA PHE A 79 -7.36 -11.00 -1.13
C PHE A 79 -8.88 -10.97 -1.18
N SER A 80 -9.50 -9.81 -0.90
CA SER A 80 -10.95 -9.67 -0.99
C SER A 80 -11.47 -9.87 -2.41
N LEU A 81 -10.74 -9.39 -3.42
CA LEU A 81 -11.06 -9.62 -4.84
C LEU A 81 -10.92 -11.09 -5.23
N ILE A 82 -9.84 -11.77 -4.84
CA ILE A 82 -9.66 -13.21 -5.12
C ILE A 82 -10.80 -14.02 -4.50
N LEU A 83 -11.10 -13.81 -3.22
CA LEU A 83 -12.16 -14.53 -2.53
C LEU A 83 -13.52 -14.22 -3.15
N GLY A 84 -13.81 -12.94 -3.39
CA GLY A 84 -15.07 -12.48 -3.96
C GLY A 84 -15.33 -13.09 -5.34
N TRP A 85 -14.37 -13.02 -6.27
CA TRP A 85 -14.53 -13.59 -7.60
C TRP A 85 -14.61 -15.12 -7.59
N THR A 86 -13.92 -15.79 -6.67
CA THR A 86 -14.08 -17.24 -6.46
C THR A 86 -15.51 -17.58 -6.04
N VAL A 87 -16.06 -16.84 -5.07
CA VAL A 87 -17.46 -17.02 -4.63
C VAL A 87 -18.43 -16.79 -5.78
N VAL A 88 -18.25 -15.71 -6.56
CA VAL A 88 -19.08 -15.46 -7.75
C VAL A 88 -19.01 -16.61 -8.75
N GLY A 89 -17.82 -17.16 -9.03
CA GLY A 89 -17.67 -18.34 -9.89
C GLY A 89 -18.45 -19.56 -9.37
N VAL A 90 -18.36 -19.86 -8.08
CA VAL A 90 -19.14 -20.94 -7.45
C VAL A 90 -20.64 -20.70 -7.65
N LEU A 91 -21.10 -19.49 -7.34
CA LEU A 91 -22.51 -19.10 -7.42
C LEU A 91 -23.06 -19.15 -8.85
N VAL A 92 -22.28 -18.76 -9.85
CA VAL A 92 -22.66 -18.87 -11.27
C VAL A 92 -22.97 -20.33 -11.62
N LYS A 93 -22.07 -21.27 -11.28
CA LYS A 93 -22.31 -22.69 -11.58
C LYS A 93 -23.51 -23.27 -10.85
N LEU A 94 -23.75 -22.87 -9.60
CA LEU A 94 -24.93 -23.31 -8.85
C LEU A 94 -26.22 -22.70 -9.41
N SER A 95 -26.19 -21.44 -9.83
CA SER A 95 -27.36 -20.69 -10.32
C SER A 95 -27.77 -21.07 -11.73
N LEU A 96 -26.85 -21.47 -12.61
CA LEU A 96 -27.17 -21.83 -14.01
C LEU A 96 -28.16 -23.00 -14.15
N ARG A 97 -28.33 -23.83 -13.12
CA ARG A 97 -29.25 -24.97 -13.14
C ARG A 97 -30.57 -24.71 -12.40
N GLN A 98 -30.74 -23.56 -11.75
CA GLN A 98 -31.87 -23.31 -10.85
C GLN A 98 -32.36 -21.85 -10.92
N LYS A 99 -33.45 -21.57 -10.18
CA LYS A 99 -34.30 -20.37 -10.22
C LYS A 99 -33.56 -19.03 -10.51
N PRO A 100 -34.22 -18.07 -11.19
CA PRO A 100 -33.63 -16.79 -11.60
C PRO A 100 -33.08 -15.93 -10.44
N GLN A 101 -33.51 -16.16 -9.20
CA GLN A 101 -33.06 -15.43 -8.01
C GLN A 101 -31.54 -15.54 -7.77
N GLY A 102 -30.92 -16.69 -8.06
CA GLY A 102 -29.47 -16.88 -7.91
C GLY A 102 -28.67 -15.97 -8.84
N LEU A 103 -29.18 -15.73 -10.05
CA LEU A 103 -28.55 -14.84 -11.03
C LEU A 103 -28.58 -13.37 -10.57
N ILE A 104 -29.62 -12.95 -9.84
CA ILE A 104 -29.69 -11.60 -9.26
C ILE A 104 -28.57 -11.39 -8.24
N ILE A 105 -28.36 -12.36 -7.34
CA ILE A 105 -27.29 -12.29 -6.33
C ILE A 105 -25.91 -12.25 -7.00
N VAL A 106 -25.69 -13.09 -8.01
CA VAL A 106 -24.47 -13.09 -8.82
C VAL A 106 -24.25 -11.72 -9.46
N GLY A 107 -25.28 -11.12 -10.06
CA GLY A 107 -25.21 -9.79 -10.67
C GLY A 107 -24.81 -8.70 -9.67
N LEU A 108 -25.44 -8.68 -8.49
CA LEU A 108 -25.13 -7.72 -7.42
C LEU A 108 -23.70 -7.87 -6.92
N LEU A 109 -23.26 -9.09 -6.62
CA LEU A 109 -21.88 -9.35 -6.17
C LEU A 109 -20.86 -8.97 -7.24
N SER A 110 -21.12 -9.29 -8.51
CA SER A 110 -20.25 -8.93 -9.63
C SER A 110 -20.14 -7.42 -9.80
N ALA A 111 -21.24 -6.67 -9.63
CA ALA A 111 -21.23 -5.22 -9.66
C ALA A 111 -20.39 -4.61 -8.52
N LEU A 112 -20.55 -5.11 -7.28
CA LEU A 112 -19.77 -4.68 -6.13
C LEU A 112 -18.26 -4.97 -6.31
N LEU A 113 -17.90 -6.14 -6.84
CA LEU A 113 -16.50 -6.50 -7.11
C LEU A 113 -15.92 -5.68 -8.26
N SER A 114 -16.72 -5.39 -9.29
CA SER A 114 -16.31 -4.51 -10.39
C SER A 114 -16.06 -3.08 -9.91
N TRP A 115 -16.91 -2.57 -9.00
CA TRP A 115 -16.68 -1.30 -8.32
C TRP A 115 -15.38 -1.31 -7.51
N GLN A 116 -15.08 -2.39 -6.78
CA GLN A 116 -13.79 -2.52 -6.11
C GLN A 116 -12.62 -2.51 -7.09
N ILE A 117 -12.69 -3.26 -8.21
CA ILE A 117 -11.65 -3.22 -9.25
C ILE A 117 -11.44 -1.80 -9.75
N HIS A 118 -12.51 -1.04 -9.98
CA HIS A 118 -12.42 0.36 -10.41
C HIS A 118 -11.67 1.23 -9.38
N ARG A 119 -11.92 1.04 -8.08
CA ARG A 119 -11.22 1.75 -6.99
C ARG A 119 -9.73 1.41 -6.93
N TYR A 120 -9.36 0.15 -7.17
CA TYR A 120 -7.96 -0.31 -7.13
C TYR A 120 -7.23 -0.21 -8.47
N TRP A 121 -7.90 0.26 -9.52
CA TRP A 121 -7.28 0.43 -10.82
C TRP A 121 -6.19 1.52 -10.77
N PRO A 122 -4.99 1.29 -11.32
CA PRO A 122 -3.92 2.27 -11.31
C PRO A 122 -4.29 3.60 -12.00
N ILE A 123 -3.90 4.71 -11.41
CA ILE A 123 -4.27 6.06 -11.87
C ILE A 123 -3.21 6.76 -12.73
N ALA A 124 -2.18 6.05 -13.21
CA ALA A 124 -1.10 6.64 -14.01
C ALA A 124 -1.59 7.42 -15.26
N HIS A 125 -2.76 7.04 -15.79
CA HIS A 125 -3.39 7.69 -16.95
C HIS A 125 -4.11 9.00 -16.61
N LEU A 126 -4.33 9.30 -15.33
CA LEU A 126 -5.00 10.53 -14.85
C LEU A 126 -4.01 11.62 -14.46
N VAL A 127 -2.70 11.36 -14.61
CA VAL A 127 -1.62 12.23 -14.15
C VAL A 127 -0.87 12.79 -15.34
N ASP A 128 -0.81 14.12 -15.38
CA ASP A 128 -0.09 14.85 -16.40
C ASP A 128 1.43 14.76 -16.20
N SER A 129 2.18 14.92 -17.28
CA SER A 129 3.63 15.04 -17.27
C SER A 129 4.02 16.31 -18.02
N PRO A 130 4.88 17.18 -17.45
CA PRO A 130 5.70 17.02 -16.23
C PRO A 130 4.99 17.42 -14.92
N SER A 131 5.47 16.90 -13.79
CA SER A 131 4.97 17.28 -12.47
C SER A 131 5.39 18.70 -12.08
N ALA A 132 4.43 19.51 -11.65
CA ALA A 132 4.72 20.83 -11.09
C ALA A 132 5.57 20.69 -9.82
N THR A 133 6.51 21.62 -9.63
CA THR A 133 7.32 21.70 -8.42
C THR A 133 7.17 23.06 -7.77
N ARG A 134 7.10 23.08 -6.44
CA ARG A 134 7.15 24.32 -5.64
C ARG A 134 8.15 24.12 -4.52
N GLU A 135 9.16 24.99 -4.45
CA GLU A 135 10.18 24.95 -3.38
C GLU A 135 10.83 23.57 -3.23
N GLN A 136 11.20 22.94 -4.35
CA GLN A 136 11.77 21.59 -4.44
C GLN A 136 10.84 20.44 -4.04
N VAL A 137 9.57 20.72 -3.70
CA VAL A 137 8.53 19.72 -3.47
C VAL A 137 7.83 19.41 -4.78
N VAL A 138 7.73 18.13 -5.13
CA VAL A 138 6.90 17.66 -6.24
C VAL A 138 5.44 17.73 -5.80
N LEU A 139 4.62 18.46 -6.55
CA LEU A 139 3.20 18.60 -6.26
C LEU A 139 2.41 17.43 -6.83
N GLN A 140 1.33 17.04 -6.15
CA GLN A 140 0.39 16.06 -6.67
C GLN A 140 -0.59 16.72 -7.65
N SER A 141 -0.91 16.02 -8.74
CA SER A 141 -1.91 16.44 -9.72
C SER A 141 -3.29 15.85 -9.46
N THR A 142 -3.39 14.77 -8.68
CA THR A 142 -4.68 14.12 -8.36
C THR A 142 -4.89 14.00 -6.85
N PRO A 143 -6.13 13.85 -6.37
CA PRO A 143 -6.41 13.64 -4.94
C PRO A 143 -5.82 12.33 -4.36
N TYR A 144 -5.29 11.43 -5.19
CA TYR A 144 -4.87 10.09 -4.76
C TYR A 144 -3.34 9.88 -4.77
N SER A 145 -2.58 10.85 -5.27
CA SER A 145 -1.17 10.68 -5.63
C SER A 145 -0.19 11.40 -4.71
N CYS A 146 -0.63 11.85 -3.53
CA CYS A 146 0.22 12.46 -2.50
C CYS A 146 1.48 11.65 -2.20
N SER A 147 1.30 10.35 -1.93
CA SER A 147 2.38 9.41 -1.66
C SER A 147 3.39 9.30 -2.81
N ALA A 148 2.91 9.27 -4.06
CA ALA A 148 3.81 9.23 -5.21
C ALA A 148 4.62 10.52 -5.37
N ALA A 149 3.98 11.68 -5.16
CA ALA A 149 4.64 12.98 -5.17
C ALA A 149 5.66 13.13 -4.02
N SER A 150 5.35 12.63 -2.82
CA SER A 150 6.28 12.60 -1.69
C SER A 150 7.48 11.68 -1.93
N VAL A 151 7.27 10.49 -2.49
CA VAL A 151 8.36 9.58 -2.88
C VAL A 151 9.24 10.20 -3.97
N ALA A 152 8.66 10.86 -4.97
CA ALA A 152 9.41 11.62 -5.98
C ALA A 152 10.25 12.72 -5.32
N THR A 153 9.66 13.49 -4.41
CA THR A 153 10.37 14.55 -3.66
C THR A 153 11.57 13.99 -2.89
N LEU A 154 11.42 12.88 -2.17
CA LEU A 154 12.51 12.22 -1.45
C LEU A 154 13.63 11.73 -2.40
N ALA A 155 13.26 11.13 -3.53
CA ALA A 155 14.23 10.64 -4.52
C ALA A 155 15.05 11.76 -5.17
N ARG A 156 14.41 12.92 -5.40
CA ARG A 156 15.07 14.13 -5.92
C ARG A 156 15.98 14.75 -4.87
N LEU A 157 15.53 14.85 -3.62
CA LEU A 157 16.31 15.41 -2.50
C LEU A 157 17.67 14.71 -2.34
N TYR A 158 17.70 13.38 -2.56
CA TYR A 158 18.93 12.57 -2.46
C TYR A 158 19.64 12.34 -3.79
N SER A 159 19.28 13.07 -4.84
CA SER A 159 19.90 12.99 -6.17
C SER A 159 19.97 11.57 -6.75
N GLN A 160 19.11 10.65 -6.29
CA GLN A 160 19.02 9.30 -6.86
C GLN A 160 18.29 9.33 -8.20
N ALA A 161 17.32 10.22 -8.33
CA ALA A 161 16.58 10.45 -9.57
C ALA A 161 16.11 11.93 -9.63
N PRO A 162 16.98 12.87 -10.05
CA PRO A 162 16.73 14.31 -9.96
C PRO A 162 15.58 14.80 -10.84
N ASP A 163 15.18 14.02 -11.85
CA ASP A 163 14.08 14.34 -12.76
C ASP A 163 12.84 13.46 -12.54
N LEU A 164 12.81 12.67 -11.45
CA LEU A 164 11.70 11.77 -11.17
C LEU A 164 10.42 12.57 -10.89
N GLY A 165 9.40 12.35 -11.71
CA GLY A 165 8.08 12.93 -11.56
C GLY A 165 7.10 12.04 -10.79
N GLU A 166 5.93 12.60 -10.54
CA GLU A 166 4.79 11.94 -9.92
C GLU A 166 4.33 10.72 -10.74
N ARG A 167 4.23 10.86 -12.08
CA ARG A 167 3.69 9.81 -12.96
C ARG A 167 4.54 8.55 -12.96
N GLU A 168 5.85 8.71 -13.01
CA GLU A 168 6.82 7.63 -12.93
C GLU A 168 6.66 6.89 -11.60
N VAL A 169 6.56 7.63 -10.50
CA VAL A 169 6.36 7.03 -9.18
C VAL A 169 5.02 6.34 -9.05
N ILE A 170 3.92 6.90 -9.58
CA ILE A 170 2.60 6.23 -9.61
C ILE A 170 2.70 4.87 -10.30
N SER A 171 3.53 4.76 -11.33
CA SER A 171 3.77 3.49 -12.03
C SER A 171 4.58 2.51 -11.17
N LEU A 172 5.55 3.01 -10.38
CA LEU A 172 6.34 2.20 -9.44
C LEU A 172 5.53 1.71 -8.24
N THR A 173 4.71 2.58 -7.66
CA THR A 173 3.86 2.29 -6.49
C THR A 173 2.56 1.61 -6.88
N ALA A 174 2.17 1.61 -8.16
CA ALA A 174 0.85 1.23 -8.62
C ALA A 174 -0.28 1.96 -7.85
N THR A 175 -0.12 3.28 -7.63
CA THR A 175 -1.12 4.13 -6.96
C THR A 175 -2.49 4.00 -7.64
N SER A 176 -3.54 3.88 -6.83
CA SER A 176 -4.92 3.69 -7.28
C SER A 176 -5.82 4.84 -6.81
N ARG A 177 -7.13 4.77 -7.08
CA ARG A 177 -8.12 5.72 -6.52
C ARG A 177 -8.34 5.57 -5.01
N GLN A 178 -7.68 4.60 -4.38
CA GLN A 178 -7.59 4.46 -2.93
C GLN A 178 -6.30 5.05 -2.36
N GLY A 179 -5.45 5.62 -3.21
CA GLY A 179 -4.12 6.05 -2.83
C GLY A 179 -3.10 4.91 -2.96
N THR A 180 -2.08 4.99 -2.11
CA THR A 180 -0.93 4.09 -2.08
C THR A 180 -0.83 3.49 -0.69
N THR A 181 -0.51 2.20 -0.61
CA THR A 181 -0.27 1.51 0.67
C THR A 181 1.16 1.76 1.14
N SER A 182 1.41 1.68 2.44
CA SER A 182 2.77 1.81 2.99
C SER A 182 3.74 0.74 2.47
N LEU A 183 3.23 -0.46 2.11
CA LEU A 183 4.07 -1.49 1.50
C LEU A 183 4.56 -1.08 0.11
N ARG A 184 3.68 -0.46 -0.70
CA ARG A 184 4.04 0.04 -2.04
C ARG A 184 4.98 1.23 -1.97
N GLU A 185 4.80 2.11 -0.99
CA GLU A 185 5.75 3.19 -0.69
C GLU A 185 7.13 2.64 -0.36
N TRP A 186 7.19 1.69 0.57
CA TRP A 186 8.42 1.02 0.96
C TRP A 186 9.09 0.36 -0.25
N TRP A 187 8.35 -0.39 -1.07
CA TRP A 187 8.91 -1.00 -2.27
C TRP A 187 9.40 0.01 -3.31
N ALA A 188 8.69 1.12 -3.51
CA ALA A 188 9.10 2.16 -4.44
C ALA A 188 10.40 2.83 -3.98
N LEU A 189 10.48 3.23 -2.70
CA LEU A 189 11.69 3.79 -2.10
C LEU A 189 12.86 2.80 -2.19
N PHE A 190 12.62 1.51 -1.94
CA PHE A 190 13.63 0.46 -2.07
C PHE A 190 14.14 0.33 -3.51
N ARG A 191 13.24 0.29 -4.50
CA ARG A 191 13.60 0.24 -5.93
C ARG A 191 14.35 1.48 -6.41
N LEU A 192 14.13 2.62 -5.77
CA LEU A 192 14.86 3.87 -6.00
C LEU A 192 16.19 3.92 -5.25
N GLY A 193 16.58 2.86 -4.53
CA GLY A 193 17.87 2.77 -3.83
C GLY A 193 17.94 3.54 -2.52
N LEU A 194 16.80 3.91 -1.92
CA LEU A 194 16.71 4.76 -0.73
C LEU A 194 16.68 3.98 0.61
N HIS A 195 16.85 2.65 0.59
CA HIS A 195 16.90 1.76 1.77
C HIS A 195 15.89 2.11 2.87
N PRO A 196 14.59 1.98 2.59
CA PRO A 196 13.53 2.43 3.48
C PRO A 196 13.42 1.57 4.75
N GLN A 197 13.10 2.23 5.86
CA GLN A 197 12.85 1.62 7.16
C GLN A 197 11.50 2.12 7.69
N PHE A 198 10.52 1.23 7.83
CA PHE A 198 9.19 1.58 8.32
C PHE A 198 9.17 1.51 9.85
N HIS A 199 8.70 2.58 10.49
CA HIS A 199 8.54 2.71 11.92
C HIS A 199 7.13 3.21 12.26
N LYS A 200 6.61 2.76 13.42
CA LYS A 200 5.28 3.13 13.94
C LYS A 200 5.39 3.52 15.41
N ASN A 201 4.38 4.21 15.93
CA ASN A 201 4.29 4.64 17.33
C ASN A 201 5.47 5.52 17.78
N LEU A 202 6.03 6.30 16.86
CA LEU A 202 7.14 7.20 17.17
C LEU A 202 6.65 8.43 17.94
N THR A 203 7.55 9.00 18.75
CA THR A 203 7.39 10.32 19.36
C THR A 203 8.09 11.39 18.53
N LEU A 204 7.81 12.67 18.81
CA LEU A 204 8.54 13.78 18.18
C LEU A 204 10.02 13.78 18.60
N ASP A 205 10.32 13.34 19.83
CA ASP A 205 11.69 13.16 20.29
C ASP A 205 12.40 12.06 19.51
N ASP A 206 11.71 10.99 19.13
CA ASP A 206 12.28 9.95 18.27
C ASP A 206 12.59 10.49 16.88
N LEU A 207 11.70 11.29 16.29
CA LEU A 207 11.98 11.98 15.02
C LEU A 207 13.20 12.88 15.12
N ALA A 208 13.27 13.68 16.19
CA ALA A 208 14.38 14.60 16.45
C ALA A 208 15.70 13.87 16.66
N LYS A 209 15.70 12.72 17.33
CA LYS A 209 16.89 11.90 17.53
C LYS A 209 17.35 11.19 16.25
N ILE A 210 16.41 10.78 15.40
CA ILE A 210 16.72 10.08 14.16
C ILE A 210 17.28 11.04 13.12
N ASP A 211 16.79 12.29 13.11
CA ASP A 211 17.28 13.41 12.29
C ASP A 211 17.60 13.04 10.84
N ARG A 212 16.62 12.40 10.20
CA ARG A 212 16.72 11.96 8.79
C ARG A 212 15.43 12.26 8.05
N PRO A 213 15.50 12.62 6.76
CA PRO A 213 14.33 12.70 5.90
C PRO A 213 13.55 11.39 5.91
N ALA A 214 12.23 11.55 5.85
CA ALA A 214 11.29 10.45 5.92
C ALA A 214 10.03 10.77 5.12
N LEU A 215 9.32 9.74 4.72
CA LEU A 215 7.92 9.86 4.33
C LEU A 215 7.08 9.75 5.61
N LEU A 216 6.26 10.74 5.91
CA LEU A 216 5.36 10.77 7.07
C LEU A 216 3.92 10.56 6.63
N HIS A 217 3.17 9.76 7.39
CA HIS A 217 1.72 9.65 7.23
C HIS A 217 1.01 10.61 8.18
N VAL A 218 0.06 11.39 7.67
CA VAL A 218 -0.54 12.50 8.41
C VAL A 218 -2.05 12.58 8.16
N HIS A 219 -2.76 13.26 9.07
CA HIS A 219 -4.15 13.67 8.94
C HIS A 219 -4.19 15.10 8.38
N GLU A 220 -4.23 15.22 7.06
CA GLU A 220 -4.27 16.53 6.40
C GLU A 220 -5.67 17.14 6.48
N PRO A 221 -5.84 18.34 7.07
CA PRO A 221 -7.10 19.05 7.00
C PRO A 221 -7.36 19.53 5.58
N VAL A 222 -8.48 19.11 5.01
CA VAL A 222 -9.01 19.63 3.75
C VAL A 222 -10.27 20.43 4.05
N GLY A 223 -10.53 21.49 3.29
CA GLY A 223 -11.58 22.47 3.59
C GLY A 223 -12.95 21.84 3.96
N GLY A 224 -13.74 22.57 4.76
CA GLY A 224 -15.05 22.07 5.22
C GLY A 224 -14.97 21.16 6.45
N GLY A 225 -13.91 21.25 7.24
CA GLY A 225 -13.74 20.49 8.50
C GLY A 225 -13.42 19.01 8.30
N GLN A 226 -13.05 18.60 7.10
CA GLN A 226 -12.70 17.22 6.79
C GLN A 226 -11.19 17.01 6.98
N THR A 227 -10.81 15.78 7.32
CA THR A 227 -9.40 15.36 7.35
C THR A 227 -9.24 14.13 6.46
N ILE A 228 -8.12 14.05 5.76
CA ILE A 228 -7.76 12.91 4.92
C ILE A 228 -6.45 12.29 5.42
N LEU A 229 -6.30 10.99 5.22
CA LEU A 229 -4.99 10.36 5.32
C LEU A 229 -4.12 10.82 4.15
N HIS A 230 -2.93 11.29 4.46
CA HIS A 230 -2.05 11.96 3.51
C HIS A 230 -0.60 11.57 3.75
N ALA A 231 0.23 11.73 2.72
CA ALA A 231 1.66 11.49 2.81
C ALA A 231 2.40 12.82 2.56
N VAL A 232 3.37 13.11 3.42
CA VAL A 232 4.24 14.29 3.31
C VAL A 232 5.70 13.89 3.50
N VAL A 233 6.62 14.75 3.11
CA VAL A 233 8.06 14.54 3.32
C VAL A 233 8.51 15.28 4.57
N LEU A 234 9.20 14.62 5.49
CA LEU A 234 10.02 15.30 6.50
C LEU A 234 11.27 15.83 5.83
N LEU A 235 11.42 17.15 5.78
CA LEU A 235 12.58 17.82 5.17
C LEU A 235 13.63 18.19 6.22
N ASP A 236 13.19 18.69 7.37
CA ASP A 236 14.07 19.16 8.45
C ASP A 236 13.32 19.15 9.79
N ILE A 237 14.05 19.03 10.89
CA ILE A 237 13.52 19.13 12.25
C ILE A 237 14.42 20.04 13.09
N GLN A 238 13.82 21.00 13.77
CA GLN A 238 14.54 22.00 14.57
C GLN A 238 14.04 21.92 16.02
N PRO A 239 14.58 20.99 16.84
CA PRO A 239 14.10 20.77 18.20
C PRO A 239 14.17 22.01 19.08
N GLU A 240 15.23 22.81 18.92
CA GLU A 240 15.42 24.06 19.68
C GLU A 240 14.33 25.11 19.41
N LYS A 241 13.77 25.11 18.19
CA LYS A 241 12.66 26.00 17.81
C LYS A 241 11.30 25.32 17.97
N GLN A 242 11.29 24.03 18.30
CA GLN A 242 10.10 23.18 18.30
C GLN A 242 9.33 23.24 16.97
N THR A 243 10.07 23.25 15.85
CA THR A 243 9.48 23.26 14.50
C THR A 243 9.96 22.10 13.64
N ILE A 244 9.09 21.67 12.73
CA ILE A 244 9.32 20.64 11.73
C ILE A 244 9.00 21.24 10.38
N ILE A 245 9.90 21.04 9.42
CA ILE A 245 9.72 21.46 8.04
C ILE A 245 9.31 20.25 7.23
N ILE A 246 8.15 20.36 6.56
CA ILE A 246 7.61 19.31 5.71
C ILE A 246 7.48 19.76 4.25
N GLY A 247 7.63 18.82 3.33
CA GLY A 247 7.23 18.96 1.94
C GLY A 247 5.85 18.36 1.74
N ASN A 248 4.82 19.21 1.68
CA ASN A 248 3.45 18.79 1.47
C ASN A 248 3.12 18.80 -0.04
N PRO A 249 2.78 17.66 -0.65
CA PRO A 249 2.51 17.59 -2.09
C PRO A 249 1.28 18.39 -2.55
N LEU A 250 0.43 18.88 -1.64
CA LEU A 250 -0.66 19.80 -1.99
C LEU A 250 -0.20 21.25 -2.08
N TYR A 251 0.75 21.67 -1.23
CA TYR A 251 0.98 23.09 -0.95
C TYR A 251 2.41 23.56 -1.17
N GLY A 252 3.39 22.65 -1.21
CA GLY A 252 4.82 22.96 -1.23
C GLY A 252 5.45 22.79 0.16
N ARG A 253 6.47 23.60 0.47
CA ARG A 253 7.14 23.54 1.76
C ARG A 253 6.27 24.19 2.84
N GLN A 254 6.21 23.58 4.02
CA GLN A 254 5.48 24.10 5.17
C GLN A 254 6.31 23.93 6.44
N GLU A 255 6.15 24.87 7.37
CA GLU A 255 6.67 24.77 8.73
C GLU A 255 5.50 24.48 9.67
N LYS A 256 5.70 23.53 10.60
CA LYS A 256 4.74 23.16 11.63
C LYS A 256 5.41 23.14 12.98
N SER A 257 4.73 23.64 14.00
CA SER A 257 5.16 23.48 15.38
C SER A 257 5.00 22.02 15.84
N PHE A 258 5.73 21.65 16.88
CA PHE A 258 5.58 20.34 17.53
C PHE A 258 4.15 20.12 18.05
N SER A 259 3.50 21.19 18.53
CA SER A 259 2.10 21.17 18.97
C SER A 259 1.15 20.79 17.83
N GLU A 260 1.29 21.42 16.66
CA GLU A 260 0.49 21.08 15.48
C GLU A 260 0.76 19.64 15.01
N MET A 261 2.03 19.22 15.01
CA MET A 261 2.43 17.88 14.60
C MET A 261 1.84 16.78 15.47
N THR A 262 1.57 17.04 16.75
CA THR A 262 1.05 16.05 17.70
C THR A 262 -0.30 15.46 17.27
N ASN A 263 -1.17 16.28 16.68
CA ASN A 263 -2.49 15.85 16.18
C ASN A 263 -2.50 15.61 14.66
N TYR A 264 -1.55 16.21 13.95
CA TYR A 264 -1.44 16.10 12.51
C TYR A 264 -0.77 14.79 12.07
N TRP A 265 0.23 14.29 12.79
CA TRP A 265 1.00 13.12 12.38
C TRP A 265 0.45 11.81 12.96
N THR A 266 0.38 10.74 12.15
CA THR A 266 -0.12 9.43 12.59
C THR A 266 0.90 8.65 13.43
N LYS A 267 2.10 9.21 13.66
CA LYS A 267 3.23 8.56 14.35
C LYS A 267 3.88 7.43 13.55
N GLU A 268 3.63 7.40 12.24
CA GLU A 268 4.22 6.47 11.29
C GLU A 268 5.18 7.22 10.35
N ALA A 269 6.33 6.61 10.10
CA ALA A 269 7.35 7.18 9.23
C ALA A 269 8.09 6.08 8.46
N ILE A 270 8.43 6.36 7.20
CA ILE A 270 9.38 5.59 6.41
C ILE A 270 10.65 6.40 6.29
N PHE A 271 11.60 6.14 7.18
CA PHE A 271 12.92 6.75 7.08
C PHE A 271 13.68 6.18 5.90
N ILE A 272 14.49 7.01 5.27
CA ILE A 272 15.36 6.58 4.20
C ILE A 272 16.81 6.75 4.61
N THR A 273 17.64 5.82 4.15
CA THR A 273 19.09 5.93 4.26
C THR A 273 19.64 5.87 2.84
N PRO A 274 20.21 6.97 2.31
CA PRO A 274 20.84 6.92 1.01
C PRO A 274 21.95 5.89 1.07
N ARG A 275 22.14 5.12 0.01
CA ARG A 275 23.44 4.47 -0.17
C ARG A 275 24.49 5.58 -0.11
N PRO A 276 25.61 5.41 0.62
CA PRO A 276 26.76 6.24 0.31
C PRO A 276 26.96 6.09 -1.19
N LEU A 277 26.90 7.21 -1.91
CA LEU A 277 27.39 7.25 -3.28
C LEU A 277 28.79 6.69 -3.13
N TYR A 278 29.03 5.45 -3.57
CA TYR A 278 30.38 4.97 -3.77
C TYR A 278 30.96 6.02 -4.68
N SER A 279 31.77 6.88 -4.09
CA SER A 279 32.40 7.96 -4.78
C SER A 279 33.05 7.31 -5.98
N ASN A 280 32.75 7.84 -7.17
CA ASN A 280 33.59 7.62 -8.35
C ASN A 280 35.06 8.08 -8.13
N MET A 281 35.46 8.39 -6.89
CA MET A 281 36.82 8.57 -6.41
C MET A 281 37.43 7.24 -5.99
N THR A 282 37.83 6.41 -6.96
CA THR A 282 39.16 5.76 -7.04
C THR A 282 39.18 4.80 -8.24
N ARG A 283 38.99 5.35 -9.44
CA ARG A 283 39.65 4.82 -10.64
C ARG A 283 40.50 5.90 -11.30
N VAL A 284 41.25 6.60 -10.45
CA VAL A 284 42.55 7.17 -10.78
C VAL A 284 43.54 6.46 -9.87
N THR A 285 43.76 5.18 -10.11
CA THR A 285 45.01 4.54 -9.72
C THR A 285 45.76 4.21 -10.99
N ASN A 286 46.90 4.87 -11.10
CA ASN A 286 48.00 4.56 -11.98
C ASN A 286 48.15 3.05 -12.20
N GLY A 287 48.59 2.70 -13.41
CA GLY A 287 48.88 1.33 -13.78
C GLY A 287 49.71 0.60 -12.74
N ASN A 288 49.12 -0.46 -12.18
CA ASN A 288 49.78 -1.73 -11.94
C ASN A 288 48.69 -2.76 -11.65
N SER A 289 48.53 -3.66 -12.62
CA SER A 289 47.67 -4.84 -12.58
C SER A 289 48.12 -5.79 -11.48
N ALA A 290 47.30 -5.93 -10.44
CA ALA A 290 47.25 -7.13 -9.61
C ALA A 290 45.81 -7.63 -9.61
N GLU A 291 45.61 -8.87 -10.08
CA GLU A 291 44.32 -9.55 -10.14
C GLU A 291 43.67 -9.69 -8.75
N PRO A 292 42.35 -9.48 -8.63
CA PRO A 292 41.65 -9.78 -7.39
C PRO A 292 41.49 -11.30 -7.21
N ARG A 293 41.85 -11.80 -6.03
CA ARG A 293 41.65 -13.21 -5.63
C ARG A 293 40.16 -13.52 -5.50
N ALA A 294 39.77 -14.70 -6.00
CA ALA A 294 38.45 -15.26 -5.82
C ALA A 294 38.16 -15.50 -4.32
N GLY A 295 37.33 -14.66 -3.70
CA GLY A 295 36.96 -14.80 -2.30
C GLY A 295 35.95 -13.76 -1.80
N ASP A 296 35.90 -12.58 -2.40
CA ASP A 296 35.01 -11.51 -1.95
C ASP A 296 33.64 -11.58 -2.65
N ALA A 297 32.82 -12.53 -2.21
CA ALA A 297 31.40 -12.54 -2.54
C ALA A 297 30.69 -11.47 -1.67
N PRO A 298 30.00 -10.48 -2.26
CA PRO A 298 29.18 -9.56 -1.48
C PRO A 298 28.05 -10.35 -0.81
N LEU A 299 27.88 -10.13 0.50
CA LEU A 299 26.76 -10.63 1.29
C LEU A 299 25.45 -10.33 0.56
N ARG A 300 24.74 -11.40 0.16
CA ARG A 300 23.37 -11.29 -0.34
C ARG A 300 22.53 -10.65 0.77
N PRO A 301 21.75 -9.60 0.51
CA PRO A 301 20.69 -9.23 1.45
C PRO A 301 19.74 -10.42 1.54
N LEU A 302 19.53 -10.91 2.76
CA LEU A 302 18.34 -11.70 3.07
C LEU A 302 17.16 -10.73 2.92
N PHE A 303 16.15 -11.18 2.16
CA PHE A 303 14.98 -10.48 1.61
C PHE A 303 15.18 -9.91 0.19
#